data_AF-G2P3V0-F1
#
_entry.id   AF-G2P3V0-F1
#
_cell.length_a   1.000
_cell.length_b   1.000
_cell.length_c   1.000
_cell.angle_alpha   90.00
_cell.angle_beta   90.00
_cell.angle_gamma   90.00
#
_symmetry.space_group_name_H-M   'P 1'
#
loop_
_entity.id
_entity.type
_entity.pdbx_description
1 polymer ?
#
loop_
_entity_poly.entity_id
_entity_poly.type
_entity_poly.pdbx_seq_one_letter_code
_entity_poly.pdbx_strand_id
1 'polypeptide(L)'
;MGWFVTLATFLVNEILSEPAYLIGIITAVGLIAMKKSTGQIIGGAIKATLGFLLIGAGAGLVTASLDPLGTMIQGVTGAHGVIPTNEAIVGIAQDQFGSRVAWLMILGFVVSLLLARFTPLRYVFLTGHHMLFMATLLTVVLANGGRSTVAVVAVGGVLLGIMLVAMPAFAHPWTKRVTGSDTVAIGHFGTAGYIVAGATGRVVGKRSRSTEEMKLPEGLRFLRDSMVATALSMLLIYLVMAVLLLVKEGQKTAFKAFATGTGTVATGTGNYLMQSVMQGLQFGIAVAVILFGVRTILGELVPAFQGIAQKVVPGALPALDAPIVFPYAQNAVLIGFISSFTGGLIGLALLTWIFNPAFGLALVLPGLVPHFFTGGAAGVYGNATGGRRGAVVGAFLNGLLITFLPALLLKVLCAFGDQNTTFGDADFGWFGALIGNAGKAGGAAGLVIIVLLGLAVLGGAILVQKRVVDTGWDPGAARDALMPRESVATPAEAGTTTAAYAKIPPPAGAPAPPPAA
;
A
#
# COMPACT_ATOMS: atom_id res chain seq x y z
N MET A 1 25.70 -21.23 36.97
CA MET A 1 24.55 -21.51 36.07
C MET A 1 23.53 -20.37 36.03
N GLY A 2 23.21 -19.69 37.14
CA GLY A 2 22.25 -18.57 37.15
C GLY A 2 22.57 -17.41 36.19
N TRP A 3 23.82 -16.94 36.14
CA TRP A 3 24.20 -15.79 35.29
C TRP A 3 24.03 -16.06 33.78
N PHE A 4 24.19 -17.30 33.32
CA PHE A 4 23.98 -17.67 31.93
C PHE A 4 22.50 -17.66 31.57
N VAL A 5 21.65 -18.15 32.48
CA VAL A 5 20.20 -18.05 32.35
C VAL A 5 19.77 -16.59 32.38
N THR A 6 20.29 -15.78 33.31
CA THR A 6 20.00 -14.34 33.37
C THR A 6 20.42 -13.61 32.10
N LEU A 7 21.61 -13.89 31.56
CA LEU A 7 22.09 -13.30 30.31
C LEU A 7 21.23 -13.76 29.12
N ALA A 8 20.89 -15.04 29.03
CA ALA A 8 20.03 -15.56 27.98
C ALA A 8 18.62 -14.96 28.06
N THR A 9 18.03 -14.87 29.25
CA THR A 9 16.73 -14.23 29.50
C THR A 9 16.78 -12.75 29.16
N PHE A 10 17.86 -12.03 29.52
CA PHE A 10 18.05 -10.63 29.12
C PHE A 10 18.12 -10.48 27.59
N LEU A 11 18.96 -11.27 26.92
CA LEU A 11 19.09 -11.21 25.46
C LEU A 11 17.76 -11.55 24.77
N VAL A 12 17.03 -12.55 25.26
CA VAL A 12 15.75 -12.93 24.66
C VAL A 12 14.70 -11.86 24.93
N ASN A 13 14.46 -11.49 26.19
CA ASN A 13 13.34 -10.65 26.58
C ASN A 13 13.57 -9.16 26.33
N GLU A 14 14.80 -8.67 26.47
CA GLU A 14 15.09 -7.23 26.40
C GLU A 14 15.68 -6.81 25.04
N ILE A 15 16.25 -7.75 24.27
CA ILE A 15 16.87 -7.46 22.97
C ILE A 15 16.09 -8.10 21.81
N LEU A 16 15.89 -9.42 21.85
CA LEU A 16 15.27 -10.14 20.73
C LEU A 16 13.74 -10.03 20.71
N SER A 17 13.11 -9.81 21.86
CA SER A 17 11.69 -9.52 21.97
C SER A 17 11.35 -8.05 21.64
N GLU A 18 12.34 -7.15 21.66
CA GLU A 18 12.13 -5.75 21.31
C GLU A 18 12.18 -5.52 19.78
N PRO A 19 11.06 -5.14 19.14
CA PRO A 19 10.98 -5.08 17.68
C PRO A 19 12.00 -4.11 17.03
N ALA A 20 12.25 -2.95 17.65
CA ALA A 20 13.17 -1.96 17.11
C ALA A 20 14.60 -2.50 17.02
N TYR A 21 15.05 -3.19 18.07
CA TYR A 21 16.39 -3.78 18.13
C TYR A 21 16.52 -4.97 17.17
N LEU A 22 15.48 -5.80 17.09
CA LEU A 22 15.45 -6.92 16.15
C LEU A 22 15.60 -6.43 14.69
N ILE A 23 14.90 -5.36 14.30
CA ILE A 23 15.03 -4.76 12.96
C ILE A 23 16.45 -4.24 12.71
N GLY A 24 17.08 -3.60 13.69
CA GLY A 24 18.48 -3.18 13.59
C GLY A 24 19.45 -4.35 13.40
N ILE A 25 19.30 -5.42 14.18
CA ILE A 25 20.14 -6.64 14.09
C ILE A 25 19.98 -7.31 12.72
N ILE A 26 18.75 -7.46 12.23
CA ILE A 26 18.48 -8.07 10.92
C ILE A 26 19.12 -7.25 9.80
N THR A 27 19.01 -5.92 9.88
CA THR A 27 19.66 -5.01 8.93
C THR A 27 21.18 -5.20 8.95
N ALA A 28 21.78 -5.29 10.15
CA ALA A 28 23.20 -5.56 10.29
C ALA A 28 23.61 -6.87 9.60
N VAL A 29 22.87 -7.96 9.85
CA VAL A 29 23.13 -9.28 9.23
C VAL A 29 23.01 -9.21 7.70
N GLY A 30 21.99 -8.52 7.17
CA GLY A 30 21.83 -8.32 5.73
C GLY A 30 23.01 -7.56 5.10
N LEU A 31 23.47 -6.49 5.74
CA LEU A 31 24.62 -5.70 5.29
C LEU A 31 25.94 -6.49 5.41
N ILE A 32 26.08 -7.34 6.42
CA ILE A 32 27.21 -8.29 6.56
C ILE A 32 27.20 -9.30 5.39
N ALA A 33 26.04 -9.87 5.04
CA ALA A 33 25.92 -10.80 3.91
C ALA A 33 26.28 -10.14 2.56
N MET A 34 26.05 -8.82 2.44
CA MET A 34 26.50 -8.01 1.31
C MET A 34 27.99 -7.64 1.33
N LYS A 35 28.74 -8.02 2.38
CA LYS A 35 30.14 -7.64 2.60
C LYS A 35 30.36 -6.11 2.64
N LYS A 36 29.44 -5.38 3.27
CA LYS A 36 29.56 -3.92 3.49
C LYS A 36 30.62 -3.61 4.57
N SER A 37 31.09 -2.37 4.62
CA SER A 37 32.08 -1.95 5.64
C SER A 37 31.47 -1.90 7.04
N THR A 38 32.30 -2.02 8.09
CA THR A 38 31.83 -1.97 9.49
C THR A 38 31.01 -0.71 9.79
N GLY A 39 31.44 0.46 9.27
CA GLY A 39 30.69 1.71 9.44
C GLY A 39 29.32 1.69 8.75
N GLN A 40 29.20 1.06 7.57
CA GLN A 40 27.91 0.88 6.90
C GLN A 40 27.00 -0.09 7.65
N ILE A 41 27.55 -1.18 8.19
CA ILE A 41 26.80 -2.17 8.97
C ILE A 41 26.23 -1.52 10.24
N ILE A 42 27.06 -0.86 11.04
CA ILE A 42 26.64 -0.20 12.28
C ILE A 42 25.67 0.95 11.97
N GLY A 43 26.01 1.81 11.00
CA GLY A 43 25.17 2.94 10.62
C GLY A 43 23.80 2.50 10.11
N GLY A 44 23.74 1.47 9.27
CA GLY A 44 22.49 0.94 8.74
C GLY A 44 21.64 0.28 9.82
N ALA A 45 22.25 -0.49 10.73
CA ALA A 45 21.56 -1.09 11.87
C ALA A 45 20.91 -0.03 12.79
N ILE A 46 21.66 1.01 13.17
CA ILE A 46 21.16 2.09 14.02
C ILE A 46 20.03 2.86 13.32
N LYS A 47 20.20 3.21 12.05
CA LYS A 47 19.14 3.88 11.28
C LYS A 47 17.88 3.05 11.19
N ALA A 48 18.00 1.74 10.99
CA ALA A 48 16.85 0.85 10.96
C ALA A 48 16.13 0.82 12.33
N THR A 49 16.87 0.76 13.44
CA THR A 49 16.30 0.87 14.80
C THR A 49 15.57 2.21 15.00
N LEU A 50 16.22 3.34 14.66
CA LEU A 50 15.63 4.67 14.80
C LEU A 50 14.40 4.86 13.90
N GLY A 51 14.46 4.34 12.67
CA GLY A 51 13.35 4.33 11.74
C GLY A 51 12.14 3.59 12.32
N PHE A 52 12.35 2.49 13.05
CA PHE A 52 11.28 1.77 13.73
C PHE A 52 10.66 2.58 14.87
N LEU A 53 11.48 3.23 15.69
CA LEU A 53 10.99 4.10 16.77
C LEU A 53 10.15 5.27 16.23
N LEU A 54 10.53 5.83 15.07
CA LEU A 54 9.75 6.86 14.39
C LEU A 54 8.37 6.37 13.93
N ILE A 55 8.25 5.10 13.51
CA ILE A 55 6.95 4.49 13.18
C ILE A 55 6.05 4.46 14.42
N GLY A 56 6.59 4.02 15.57
CA GLY A 56 5.84 3.98 16.83
C GLY A 56 5.38 5.37 17.27
N ALA A 57 6.26 6.38 17.20
CA ALA A 57 5.91 7.76 17.51
C ALA A 57 4.80 8.31 16.60
N GLY A 58 4.89 8.07 15.29
CA GLY A 58 3.87 8.48 14.34
C GLY A 58 2.53 7.75 14.55
N ALA A 59 2.54 6.48 14.94
CA ALA A 59 1.34 5.70 15.23
C ALA A 59 0.55 6.26 16.42
N GLY A 60 1.25 6.70 17.48
CA GLY A 60 0.64 7.40 18.61
C GLY A 60 -0.06 8.71 18.17
N LEU A 61 0.59 9.49 17.30
CA LEU A 61 0.00 10.71 16.74
C LEU A 61 -1.23 10.43 15.87
N VAL A 62 -1.22 9.34 15.09
CA VAL A 62 -2.40 8.96 14.31
C VAL A 62 -3.55 8.57 15.22
N THR A 63 -3.31 7.75 16.23
CA THR A 63 -4.36 7.31 17.19
C THR A 63 -5.00 8.52 17.86
N ALA A 64 -4.18 9.44 18.40
CA ALA A 64 -4.65 10.67 19.03
C ALA A 64 -5.46 11.58 18.09
N SER A 65 -5.14 11.58 16.79
CA SER A 65 -5.89 12.36 15.78
C SER A 65 -7.10 11.64 15.20
N LEU A 66 -7.28 10.34 15.42
CA LEU A 66 -8.44 9.59 14.98
C LEU A 66 -9.51 9.41 16.07
N ASP A 67 -9.14 9.39 17.35
CA ASP A 67 -10.09 9.16 18.44
C ASP A 67 -11.25 10.17 18.51
N PRO A 68 -11.01 11.50 18.37
CA PRO A 68 -12.10 12.46 18.29
C PRO A 68 -12.99 12.21 17.07
N LEU A 69 -12.39 11.86 15.93
CA LEU A 69 -13.13 11.60 14.69
C LEU A 69 -14.01 10.35 14.80
N GLY A 70 -13.48 9.27 15.38
CA GLY A 70 -14.25 8.04 15.65
C GLY A 70 -15.47 8.35 16.51
N THR A 71 -15.29 9.18 17.55
CA THR A 71 -16.39 9.68 18.41
C THR A 71 -17.43 10.47 17.58
N MET A 72 -16.98 11.35 16.68
CA MET A 72 -17.90 12.10 15.81
C MET A 72 -18.68 11.20 14.86
N ILE A 73 -18.01 10.22 14.25
CA ILE A 73 -18.67 9.28 13.34
C ILE A 73 -19.69 8.43 14.08
N GLN A 74 -19.33 7.91 15.25
CA GLN A 74 -20.26 7.14 16.08
C GLN A 74 -21.46 8.00 16.50
N GLY A 75 -21.26 9.26 16.90
CA GLY A 75 -22.37 10.16 17.24
C GLY A 75 -23.30 10.46 16.04
N VAL A 76 -22.73 10.68 14.86
CA VAL A 76 -23.52 10.99 13.65
C VAL A 76 -24.25 9.76 13.11
N THR A 77 -23.60 8.62 13.08
CA THR A 77 -24.10 7.43 12.35
C THR A 77 -24.66 6.35 13.25
N GLY A 78 -24.36 6.38 14.55
CA GLY A 78 -24.66 5.29 15.48
C GLY A 78 -23.76 4.05 15.29
N ALA A 79 -22.78 4.11 14.39
CA ALA A 79 -21.98 2.98 13.97
C ALA A 79 -20.48 3.29 13.99
N HIS A 80 -19.67 2.23 14.11
CA HIS A 80 -18.21 2.34 14.11
C HIS A 80 -17.69 2.73 12.73
N GLY A 81 -16.91 3.82 12.71
CA GLY A 81 -16.31 4.38 11.51
C GLY A 81 -14.80 4.20 11.53
N VAL A 82 -14.25 3.78 10.40
CA VAL A 82 -12.81 3.55 10.24
C VAL A 82 -12.27 4.29 9.02
N ILE A 83 -11.04 4.77 9.11
CA ILE A 83 -10.32 5.37 7.99
C ILE A 83 -9.15 4.46 7.61
N PRO A 84 -9.18 3.82 6.44
CA PRO A 84 -8.09 2.96 6.02
C PRO A 84 -6.79 3.75 5.84
N THR A 85 -5.77 3.36 6.61
CA THR A 85 -4.42 3.95 6.58
C THR A 85 -3.45 2.86 7.02
N ASN A 86 -2.80 2.24 6.03
CA ASN A 86 -1.94 1.07 6.24
C ASN A 86 -0.82 1.36 7.25
N GLU A 87 -0.22 2.54 7.14
CA GLU A 87 0.85 3.04 7.99
C GLU A 87 0.43 3.07 9.47
N ALA A 88 -0.80 3.54 9.71
CA ALA A 88 -1.34 3.74 11.05
C ALA A 88 -1.67 2.40 11.72
N ILE A 89 -2.46 1.55 11.06
CA ILE A 89 -2.83 0.25 11.63
C ILE A 89 -1.60 -0.64 11.86
N VAL A 90 -0.61 -0.56 10.96
CA VAL A 90 0.64 -1.28 11.11
C VAL A 90 1.44 -0.76 12.29
N GLY A 91 1.58 0.56 12.41
CA GLY A 91 2.26 1.17 13.55
C GLY A 91 1.65 0.77 14.90
N ILE A 92 0.32 0.73 15.00
CA ILE A 92 -0.40 0.26 16.20
C ILE A 92 -0.12 -1.22 16.46
N ALA A 93 -0.17 -2.05 15.42
CA ALA A 93 0.05 -3.50 15.55
C ALA A 93 1.51 -3.88 15.88
N GLN A 94 2.48 -3.02 15.54
CA GLN A 94 3.89 -3.27 15.87
C GLN A 94 4.14 -3.32 17.37
N ASP A 95 3.40 -2.55 18.17
CA ASP A 95 3.55 -2.51 19.63
C ASP A 95 3.29 -3.89 20.26
N GLN A 96 2.30 -4.63 19.73
CA GLN A 96 1.92 -5.95 20.25
C GLN A 96 2.64 -7.11 19.55
N PHE A 97 2.98 -6.96 18.28
CA PHE A 97 3.39 -8.08 17.43
C PHE A 97 4.73 -7.91 16.71
N GLY A 98 5.45 -6.82 16.93
CA GLY A 98 6.57 -6.44 16.07
C GLY A 98 7.66 -7.51 15.93
N SER A 99 7.98 -8.25 17.00
CA SER A 99 8.95 -9.35 16.94
C SER A 99 8.48 -10.50 16.04
N ARG A 100 7.19 -10.88 16.13
CA ARG A 100 6.58 -11.90 15.26
C ARG A 100 6.55 -11.44 13.81
N VAL A 101 6.19 -10.18 13.58
CA VAL A 101 6.15 -9.57 12.24
C VAL A 101 7.53 -9.60 11.59
N ALA A 102 8.59 -9.22 12.32
CA ALA A 102 9.95 -9.22 11.80
C ALA A 102 10.41 -10.62 11.37
N TRP A 103 10.20 -11.64 12.21
CA TRP A 103 10.54 -13.03 11.86
C TRP A 103 9.72 -13.57 10.69
N LEU A 104 8.42 -13.27 10.66
CA LEU A 104 7.53 -13.65 9.56
C LEU A 104 8.01 -13.01 8.26
N MET A 105 8.36 -11.71 8.27
CA MET A 105 8.85 -10.99 7.11
C MET A 105 10.16 -11.59 6.56
N ILE A 106 11.12 -11.95 7.42
CA ILE A 106 12.35 -12.62 7.01
C ILE A 106 12.02 -13.95 6.33
N LEU A 107 11.25 -14.80 7.01
CA LEU A 107 10.91 -16.12 6.48
C LEU A 107 10.16 -15.98 5.16
N GLY A 108 9.21 -15.06 5.06
CA GLY A 108 8.48 -14.81 3.83
C GLY A 108 9.34 -14.29 2.69
N PHE A 109 10.33 -13.45 2.98
CA PHE A 109 11.28 -13.02 1.97
C PHE A 109 12.19 -14.19 1.52
N VAL A 110 12.66 -15.04 2.43
CA VAL A 110 13.43 -16.24 2.06
C VAL A 110 12.57 -17.18 1.21
N VAL A 111 11.33 -17.45 1.63
CA VAL A 111 10.39 -18.29 0.87
C VAL A 111 10.12 -17.69 -0.51
N SER A 112 9.94 -16.37 -0.64
CA SER A 112 9.70 -15.75 -1.94
C SER A 112 10.91 -15.91 -2.88
N LEU A 113 12.14 -15.79 -2.37
CA LEU A 113 13.34 -16.06 -3.17
C LEU A 113 13.44 -17.53 -3.61
N LEU A 114 13.10 -18.47 -2.73
CA LEU A 114 13.06 -19.90 -3.07
C LEU A 114 12.01 -20.18 -4.15
N LEU A 115 10.80 -19.63 -3.99
CA LEU A 115 9.75 -19.73 -4.99
C LEU A 115 10.19 -19.10 -6.31
N ALA A 116 10.79 -17.92 -6.29
CA ALA A 116 11.28 -17.26 -7.51
C ALA A 116 12.44 -18.01 -8.18
N ARG A 117 13.24 -18.76 -7.41
CA ARG A 117 14.32 -19.58 -7.93
C ARG A 117 13.82 -20.89 -8.56
N PHE A 118 12.88 -21.57 -7.92
CA PHE A 118 12.49 -22.93 -8.30
C PHE A 118 11.17 -23.01 -9.09
N THR A 119 10.39 -21.93 -9.13
CA THR A 119 9.17 -21.84 -9.96
C THR A 119 9.38 -20.92 -11.16
N PRO A 120 8.43 -20.86 -12.11
CA PRO A 120 8.46 -19.88 -13.20
C PRO A 120 8.27 -18.42 -12.74
N LEU A 121 7.89 -18.18 -11.49
CA LEU A 121 7.57 -16.85 -10.97
C LEU A 121 8.84 -16.06 -10.63
N ARG A 122 9.57 -15.55 -11.62
CA ARG A 122 10.86 -14.86 -11.46
C ARG A 122 10.80 -13.48 -10.78
N TYR A 123 9.70 -13.17 -10.09
CA TYR A 123 9.46 -11.87 -9.48
C TYR A 123 10.17 -11.75 -8.13
N VAL A 124 10.87 -10.63 -7.94
CA VAL A 124 11.45 -10.25 -6.66
C VAL A 124 10.74 -9.01 -6.16
N PHE A 125 9.94 -9.16 -5.11
CA PHE A 125 9.18 -8.07 -4.49
C PHE A 125 10.10 -7.19 -3.65
N LEU A 126 10.26 -5.93 -4.07
CA LEU A 126 11.22 -4.99 -3.47
C LEU A 126 10.55 -3.84 -2.70
N THR A 127 9.22 -3.83 -2.64
CA THR A 127 8.45 -2.83 -1.91
C THR A 127 8.36 -3.21 -0.43
N GLY A 128 9.43 -2.96 0.32
CA GLY A 128 9.57 -3.46 1.69
C GLY A 128 8.49 -3.00 2.67
N HIS A 129 7.92 -1.80 2.51
CA HIS A 129 6.85 -1.34 3.41
C HIS A 129 5.56 -2.13 3.19
N HIS A 130 5.22 -2.47 1.95
CA HIS A 130 4.10 -3.37 1.69
C HIS A 130 4.36 -4.78 2.23
N MET A 131 5.61 -5.27 2.18
CA MET A 131 5.98 -6.54 2.83
C MET A 131 5.71 -6.49 4.33
N LEU A 132 6.12 -5.40 5.00
CA LEU A 132 5.84 -5.15 6.41
C LEU A 132 4.32 -5.10 6.68
N PHE A 133 3.55 -4.44 5.83
CA PHE A 133 2.10 -4.32 6.00
C PHE A 133 1.40 -5.68 5.90
N MET A 134 1.72 -6.49 4.88
CA MET A 134 1.16 -7.84 4.73
C MET A 134 1.64 -8.78 5.85
N ALA A 135 2.92 -8.70 6.24
CA ALA A 135 3.45 -9.46 7.36
C ALA A 135 2.70 -9.15 8.66
N THR A 136 2.41 -7.86 8.90
CA THR A 136 1.65 -7.40 10.05
C THR A 136 0.21 -7.91 10.01
N LEU A 137 -0.48 -7.76 8.87
CA LEU A 137 -1.82 -8.29 8.68
C LEU A 137 -1.90 -9.80 8.98
N LEU A 138 -1.03 -10.59 8.36
CA LEU A 138 -1.00 -12.04 8.55
C LEU A 138 -0.69 -12.40 10.00
N THR A 139 0.20 -11.65 10.65
CA THR A 139 0.50 -11.85 12.08
C THR A 139 -0.73 -11.60 12.94
N VAL A 140 -1.41 -10.46 12.77
CA VAL A 140 -2.61 -10.10 13.53
C VAL A 140 -3.70 -11.15 13.33
N VAL A 141 -4.00 -11.52 12.09
CA VAL A 141 -5.05 -12.49 11.76
C VAL A 141 -4.74 -13.88 12.33
N LEU A 142 -3.50 -14.36 12.20
CA LEU A 142 -3.12 -15.68 12.72
C LEU A 142 -3.01 -15.68 14.25
N ALA A 143 -2.44 -14.64 14.85
CA ALA A 143 -2.30 -14.54 16.31
C ALA A 143 -3.66 -14.46 17.01
N ASN A 144 -4.60 -13.67 16.46
CA ASN A 144 -5.96 -13.55 17.00
C ASN A 144 -6.75 -14.86 16.86
N GLY A 145 -6.39 -15.72 15.92
CA GLY A 145 -6.88 -17.10 15.83
C GLY A 145 -6.34 -18.05 16.90
N GLY A 146 -5.68 -17.54 17.95
CA GLY A 146 -5.13 -18.32 19.07
C GLY A 146 -3.89 -19.15 18.70
N ARG A 147 -3.17 -18.79 17.64
CA ARG A 147 -2.04 -19.57 17.14
C ARG A 147 -0.75 -19.25 17.89
N SER A 148 0.06 -20.29 18.11
CA SER A 148 1.39 -20.13 18.73
C SER A 148 2.30 -19.26 17.87
N THR A 149 3.26 -18.57 18.49
CA THR A 149 4.22 -17.71 17.78
C THR A 149 4.93 -18.44 16.64
N VAL A 150 5.34 -19.70 16.85
CA VAL A 150 5.99 -20.52 15.82
C VAL A 150 5.05 -20.77 14.64
N ALA A 151 3.79 -21.11 14.89
CA ALA A 151 2.81 -21.33 13.83
C ALA A 151 2.52 -20.05 13.04
N VAL A 152 2.41 -18.90 13.73
CA VAL A 152 2.21 -17.58 13.11
C VAL A 152 3.38 -17.25 12.18
N VAL A 153 4.62 -17.38 12.66
CA VAL A 153 5.82 -17.08 11.86
C VAL A 153 5.93 -18.05 10.69
N ALA A 154 5.81 -19.36 10.92
CA ALA A 154 5.99 -20.37 9.88
C ALA A 154 4.93 -20.30 8.78
N VAL A 155 3.64 -20.36 9.16
CA VAL A 155 2.54 -20.34 8.20
C VAL A 155 2.43 -18.96 7.56
N GLY A 156 2.47 -17.89 8.36
CA GLY A 156 2.43 -16.53 7.86
C GLY A 156 3.61 -16.20 6.94
N GLY A 157 4.81 -16.71 7.23
CA GLY A 157 5.98 -16.54 6.37
C GLY A 157 5.80 -17.22 5.02
N VAL A 158 5.29 -18.46 5.00
CA VAL A 158 4.98 -19.16 3.75
C VAL A 158 3.93 -18.40 2.94
N LEU A 159 2.84 -17.97 3.57
CA LEU A 159 1.77 -17.20 2.91
C LEU A 159 2.29 -15.87 2.36
N LEU A 160 3.09 -15.15 3.14
CA LEU A 160 3.73 -13.91 2.69
C LEU A 160 4.60 -14.20 1.47
N GLY A 161 5.48 -15.19 1.54
CA GLY A 161 6.36 -15.57 0.43
C GLY A 161 5.59 -15.90 -0.86
N ILE A 162 4.45 -16.59 -0.74
CA ILE A 162 3.53 -16.84 -1.86
C ILE A 162 2.99 -15.53 -2.42
N MET A 163 2.45 -14.66 -1.57
CA MET A 163 1.87 -13.39 -1.99
C MET A 163 2.90 -12.48 -2.70
N LEU A 164 4.16 -12.49 -2.24
CA LEU A 164 5.24 -11.69 -2.83
C LEU A 164 5.58 -12.10 -4.28
N VAL A 165 5.43 -13.38 -4.64
CA VAL A 165 5.66 -13.83 -6.04
C VAL A 165 4.38 -13.89 -6.86
N ALA A 166 3.23 -14.14 -6.22
CA ALA A 166 1.95 -14.34 -6.90
C ALA A 166 1.33 -13.02 -7.36
N MET A 167 1.34 -11.98 -6.53
CA MET A 167 0.71 -10.70 -6.88
C MET A 167 1.37 -10.06 -8.12
N PRO A 168 2.71 -9.96 -8.21
CA PRO A 168 3.35 -9.48 -9.43
C PRO A 168 2.98 -10.31 -10.66
N ALA A 169 2.92 -11.64 -10.55
CA ALA A 169 2.56 -12.53 -11.66
C ALA A 169 1.16 -12.27 -12.22
N PHE A 170 0.17 -12.06 -11.35
CA PHE A 170 -1.20 -11.74 -11.78
C PHE A 170 -1.30 -10.37 -12.47
N ALA A 171 -0.55 -9.38 -11.98
CA ALA A 171 -0.56 -8.03 -12.53
C ALA A 171 0.29 -7.89 -13.79
N HIS A 172 1.29 -8.75 -13.99
CA HIS A 172 2.34 -8.57 -14.99
C HIS A 172 1.88 -8.31 -16.43
N PRO A 173 0.90 -9.04 -17.01
CA PRO A 173 0.50 -8.76 -18.39
C PRO A 173 -0.12 -7.36 -18.55
N TRP A 174 -0.77 -6.87 -17.49
CA TRP A 174 -1.31 -5.52 -17.41
C TRP A 174 -0.20 -4.49 -17.20
N THR A 175 0.80 -4.79 -16.36
CA THR A 175 1.96 -3.93 -16.17
C THR A 175 2.76 -3.77 -17.47
N LYS A 176 3.02 -4.86 -18.20
CA LYS A 176 3.66 -4.82 -19.53
C LYS A 176 2.91 -3.92 -20.51
N ARG A 177 1.58 -3.96 -20.47
CA ARG A 177 0.75 -3.09 -21.31
C ARG A 177 0.87 -1.61 -20.94
N VAL A 178 1.03 -1.30 -19.66
CA VAL A 178 1.24 0.08 -19.19
C VAL A 178 2.65 0.56 -19.56
N THR A 179 3.68 -0.26 -19.33
CA THR A 179 5.08 0.16 -19.45
C THR A 179 5.63 0.05 -20.87
N GLY A 180 5.04 -0.82 -21.70
CA GLY A 180 5.59 -1.20 -23.00
C GLY A 180 6.87 -2.04 -22.91
N SER A 181 7.27 -2.49 -21.71
CA SER A 181 8.50 -3.27 -21.49
C SER A 181 8.26 -4.44 -20.54
N ASP A 182 9.18 -5.41 -20.57
CA ASP A 182 9.18 -6.60 -19.69
C ASP A 182 10.25 -6.54 -18.60
N THR A 183 10.70 -5.33 -18.26
CA THR A 183 11.88 -5.09 -17.42
C THR A 183 11.56 -4.81 -15.96
N VAL A 184 10.30 -4.54 -15.65
CA VAL A 184 9.82 -4.23 -14.30
C VAL A 184 8.43 -4.79 -14.09
N ALA A 185 8.16 -5.27 -12.89
CA ALA A 185 6.83 -5.69 -12.45
C ALA A 185 6.30 -4.76 -11.36
N ILE A 186 5.00 -4.85 -11.07
CA ILE A 186 4.42 -4.18 -9.91
C ILE A 186 4.49 -5.10 -8.68
N GLY A 187 5.04 -4.57 -7.59
CA GLY A 187 5.13 -5.20 -6.28
C GLY A 187 4.37 -4.36 -5.27
N HIS A 188 3.04 -4.42 -5.32
CA HIS A 188 2.16 -3.69 -4.39
C HIS A 188 0.91 -4.51 -4.12
N PHE A 189 0.33 -4.37 -2.92
CA PHE A 189 -0.86 -5.13 -2.47
C PHE A 189 -2.20 -4.48 -2.91
N GLY A 190 -2.20 -3.84 -4.08
CA GLY A 190 -3.39 -3.31 -4.76
C GLY A 190 -3.73 -4.07 -6.05
N THR A 191 -3.12 -5.23 -6.26
CA THR A 191 -3.13 -6.00 -7.51
C THR A 191 -4.54 -6.34 -7.97
N ALA A 192 -5.41 -6.82 -7.08
CA ALA A 192 -6.80 -7.11 -7.44
C ALA A 192 -7.52 -5.87 -7.99
N GLY A 193 -7.28 -4.70 -7.38
CA GLY A 193 -7.82 -3.42 -7.84
C GLY A 193 -7.32 -3.02 -9.23
N TYR A 194 -6.03 -3.23 -9.51
CA TYR A 194 -5.43 -2.92 -10.81
C TYR A 194 -5.95 -3.83 -11.92
N ILE A 195 -6.11 -5.12 -11.63
CA ILE A 195 -6.66 -6.10 -12.56
C ILE A 195 -8.13 -5.78 -12.85
N VAL A 196 -8.93 -5.47 -11.82
CA VAL A 196 -10.34 -5.07 -12.02
C VAL A 196 -10.43 -3.81 -12.87
N ALA A 197 -9.57 -2.81 -12.62
CA ALA A 197 -9.56 -1.59 -13.40
C ALA A 197 -9.17 -1.82 -14.86
N GLY A 198 -8.13 -2.61 -15.10
CA GLY A 198 -7.71 -3.01 -16.45
C GLY A 198 -8.78 -3.83 -17.17
N ALA A 199 -9.35 -4.84 -16.51
CA ALA A 199 -10.40 -5.68 -17.08
C ALA A 199 -11.66 -4.86 -17.44
N THR A 200 -12.04 -3.93 -16.56
CA THR A 200 -13.12 -2.98 -16.82
C THR A 200 -12.82 -2.11 -18.03
N GLY A 201 -11.59 -1.61 -18.13
CA GLY A 201 -11.11 -0.84 -19.29
C GLY A 201 -11.31 -1.59 -20.61
N ARG A 202 -11.03 -2.90 -20.66
CA ARG A 202 -11.29 -3.72 -21.86
C ARG A 202 -12.76 -3.74 -22.27
N VAL A 203 -13.67 -3.75 -21.29
CA VAL A 203 -15.12 -3.83 -21.53
C VAL A 203 -15.72 -2.48 -21.94
N VAL A 204 -15.37 -1.41 -21.22
CA VAL A 204 -16.01 -0.08 -21.41
C VAL A 204 -15.26 0.82 -22.40
N GLY A 205 -13.99 0.52 -22.65
CA GLY A 205 -13.07 1.37 -23.38
C GLY A 205 -13.44 1.59 -24.84
N LYS A 206 -13.74 0.53 -25.59
CA LYS A 206 -14.07 0.59 -27.03
C LYS A 206 -13.09 1.53 -27.76
N ARG A 207 -13.58 2.60 -28.43
CA ARG A 207 -12.77 3.64 -29.12
C ARG A 207 -12.38 4.84 -28.23
N SER A 208 -12.35 4.68 -26.91
CA SER A 208 -12.04 5.78 -25.99
C SER A 208 -10.58 6.18 -26.12
N ARG A 209 -10.35 7.47 -26.37
CA ARG A 209 -9.03 8.13 -26.40
C ARG A 209 -8.32 8.08 -25.06
N SER A 210 -7.00 8.28 -25.05
CA SER A 210 -6.21 8.28 -23.81
C SER A 210 -6.58 9.46 -22.92
N THR A 211 -6.41 9.31 -21.61
CA THR A 211 -6.41 10.43 -20.65
C THR A 211 -5.28 11.41 -20.91
N GLU A 212 -4.16 10.94 -21.49
CA GLU A 212 -2.98 11.77 -21.75
C GLU A 212 -3.23 12.80 -22.87
N GLU A 213 -4.28 12.63 -23.67
CA GLU A 213 -4.76 13.64 -24.62
C GLU A 213 -5.55 14.79 -23.95
N MET A 214 -5.80 14.73 -22.64
CA MET A 214 -6.55 15.75 -21.90
C MET A 214 -5.63 16.88 -21.40
N LYS A 215 -6.12 18.11 -21.43
CA LYS A 215 -5.47 19.24 -20.76
C LYS A 215 -6.06 19.40 -19.35
N LEU A 216 -5.38 18.89 -18.34
CA LEU A 216 -5.80 19.03 -16.94
C LEU A 216 -5.37 20.40 -16.39
N PRO A 217 -6.19 21.04 -15.52
CA PRO A 217 -5.86 22.33 -14.92
C PRO A 217 -4.68 22.21 -13.95
N GLU A 218 -3.77 23.19 -13.97
CA GLU A 218 -2.55 23.18 -13.14
C GLU A 218 -2.85 23.17 -11.63
N GLY A 219 -3.98 23.76 -11.22
CA GLY A 219 -4.40 23.85 -9.82
C GLY A 219 -4.63 22.49 -9.14
N LEU A 220 -4.79 21.39 -9.87
CA LEU A 220 -4.95 20.05 -9.28
C LEU A 220 -3.62 19.33 -9.03
N ARG A 221 -2.48 19.92 -9.41
CA ARG A 221 -1.16 19.28 -9.28
C ARG A 221 -0.70 19.12 -7.83
N PHE A 222 -1.13 19.97 -6.91
CA PHE A 222 -0.72 19.84 -5.50
C PHE A 222 -1.23 18.53 -4.86
N LEU A 223 -2.31 17.94 -5.38
CA LEU A 223 -2.84 16.65 -4.94
C LEU A 223 -1.90 15.48 -5.26
N ARG A 224 -0.83 15.71 -6.03
CA ARG A 224 0.23 14.73 -6.28
C ARG A 224 1.17 14.57 -5.08
N ASP A 225 1.22 15.54 -4.18
CA ASP A 225 1.96 15.40 -2.93
C ASP A 225 1.11 14.60 -1.95
N SER A 226 1.61 13.42 -1.57
CA SER A 226 0.86 12.49 -0.71
C SER A 226 0.61 13.05 0.69
N MET A 227 1.51 13.88 1.22
CA MET A 227 1.34 14.51 2.53
C MET A 227 0.23 15.57 2.46
N VAL A 228 0.29 16.44 1.46
CA VAL A 228 -0.70 17.49 1.24
C VAL A 228 -2.07 16.89 0.96
N ALA A 229 -2.14 15.86 0.12
CA ALA A 229 -3.37 15.14 -0.14
C ALA A 229 -3.93 14.64 1.20
N THR A 230 -3.22 13.75 1.90
CA THR A 230 -3.66 13.12 3.16
C THR A 230 -4.21 14.11 4.18
N ALA A 231 -3.49 15.21 4.43
CA ALA A 231 -3.92 16.25 5.35
C ALA A 231 -5.24 16.92 4.92
N LEU A 232 -5.39 17.23 3.63
CA LEU A 232 -6.56 17.94 3.11
C LEU A 232 -7.85 17.11 3.15
N SER A 233 -7.83 15.81 2.85
CA SER A 233 -9.08 15.06 3.06
C SER A 233 -9.37 14.79 4.50
N MET A 234 -8.37 14.58 5.35
CA MET A 234 -8.66 14.40 6.76
C MET A 234 -9.25 15.67 7.35
N LEU A 235 -8.76 16.84 6.93
CA LEU A 235 -9.40 18.13 7.22
C LEU A 235 -10.84 18.17 6.69
N LEU A 236 -11.10 17.78 5.44
CA LEU A 236 -12.44 17.79 4.86
C LEU A 236 -13.39 16.85 5.60
N ILE A 237 -12.97 15.61 5.85
CA ILE A 237 -13.73 14.60 6.59
C ILE A 237 -14.02 15.10 8.00
N TYR A 238 -13.02 15.63 8.70
CA TYR A 238 -13.21 16.22 10.03
C TYR A 238 -14.24 17.34 10.01
N LEU A 239 -14.14 18.28 9.08
CA LEU A 239 -15.09 19.39 8.98
C LEU A 239 -16.51 18.91 8.68
N VAL A 240 -16.68 17.98 7.73
CA VAL A 240 -17.99 17.41 7.40
C VAL A 240 -18.59 16.70 8.60
N MET A 241 -17.83 15.81 9.25
CA MET A 241 -18.29 15.07 10.42
C MET A 241 -18.57 16.00 11.61
N ALA A 242 -17.74 17.02 11.80
CA ALA A 242 -17.91 18.01 12.85
C ALA A 242 -19.23 18.78 12.66
N VAL A 243 -19.51 19.25 11.43
CA VAL A 243 -20.75 19.95 11.09
C VAL A 243 -21.97 19.04 11.22
N LEU A 244 -21.89 17.79 10.71
CA LEU A 244 -22.99 16.83 10.81
C LEU A 244 -23.33 16.53 12.27
N LEU A 245 -22.33 16.32 13.13
CA LEU A 245 -22.55 16.08 14.55
C LEU A 245 -23.16 17.30 15.23
N LEU A 246 -22.67 18.50 14.90
CA LEU A 246 -23.19 19.74 15.43
C LEU A 246 -24.67 19.96 15.07
N VAL A 247 -25.04 19.66 13.83
CA VAL A 247 -26.43 19.80 13.35
C VAL A 247 -27.34 18.74 13.98
N LYS A 248 -26.86 17.50 14.12
CA LYS A 248 -27.67 16.38 14.61
C LYS A 248 -27.82 16.35 16.13
N GLU A 249 -26.72 16.50 16.86
CA GLU A 249 -26.66 16.28 18.33
C GLU A 249 -26.54 17.61 19.13
N GLY A 250 -26.33 18.73 18.44
CA GLY A 250 -26.21 20.05 19.05
C GLY A 250 -24.85 20.33 19.71
N GLN A 251 -24.65 21.58 20.13
CA GLN A 251 -23.36 22.08 20.66
C GLN A 251 -22.86 21.32 21.89
N LYS A 252 -23.75 20.99 22.83
CA LYS A 252 -23.38 20.34 24.10
C LYS A 252 -22.74 18.97 23.90
N THR A 253 -23.20 18.21 22.92
CA THR A 253 -22.68 16.89 22.60
C THR A 253 -21.49 17.00 21.65
N ALA A 254 -21.61 17.81 20.60
CA ALA A 254 -20.55 17.98 19.60
C ALA A 254 -19.24 18.47 20.22
N PHE A 255 -19.28 19.45 21.13
CA PHE A 255 -18.06 20.01 21.73
C PHE A 255 -17.32 19.02 22.64
N LYS A 256 -18.00 17.99 23.14
CA LYS A 256 -17.38 16.93 23.94
C LYS A 256 -16.61 15.91 23.10
N ALA A 257 -16.81 15.87 21.77
CA ALA A 257 -16.08 14.95 20.91
C ALA A 257 -14.55 15.14 20.97
N PHE A 258 -14.07 16.33 21.34
CA PHE A 258 -12.64 16.60 21.55
C PHE A 258 -12.15 16.30 22.98
N ALA A 259 -13.05 16.14 23.94
CA ALA A 259 -12.68 15.87 25.33
C ALA A 259 -11.98 14.51 25.49
N THR A 260 -12.24 13.55 24.59
CA THR A 260 -11.61 12.23 24.56
C THR A 260 -10.14 12.26 24.10
N GLY A 261 -9.73 13.27 23.30
CA GLY A 261 -8.36 13.35 22.77
C GLY A 261 -7.49 14.44 23.40
N THR A 262 -8.04 15.63 23.67
CA THR A 262 -7.27 16.79 24.18
C THR A 262 -7.54 17.10 25.65
N GLY A 263 -8.47 16.39 26.29
CA GLY A 263 -8.95 16.70 27.65
C GLY A 263 -9.68 18.03 27.77
N THR A 264 -9.90 18.75 26.66
CA THR A 264 -10.51 20.08 26.63
C THR A 264 -11.73 20.09 25.72
N VAL A 265 -12.86 20.51 26.29
CA VAL A 265 -14.12 20.70 25.54
C VAL A 265 -13.98 21.94 24.67
N ALA A 266 -14.52 21.90 23.44
CA ALA A 266 -14.52 23.08 22.60
C ALA A 266 -15.32 24.23 23.25
N THR A 267 -14.76 25.45 23.24
CA THR A 267 -15.33 26.62 23.94
C THR A 267 -16.38 27.38 23.14
N GLY A 268 -16.58 27.01 21.87
CA GLY A 268 -17.56 27.60 20.97
C GLY A 268 -17.44 27.03 19.55
N THR A 269 -18.40 27.34 18.67
CA THR A 269 -18.46 26.76 17.31
C THR A 269 -17.22 27.06 16.48
N GLY A 270 -16.71 28.28 16.52
CA GLY A 270 -15.48 28.65 15.79
C GLY A 270 -14.27 27.85 16.29
N ASN A 271 -14.13 27.71 17.61
CA ASN A 271 -13.07 26.90 18.22
C ASN A 271 -13.23 25.41 17.85
N TYR A 272 -14.44 24.86 17.88
CA TYR A 272 -14.73 23.48 17.49
C TYR A 272 -14.35 23.17 16.04
N LEU A 273 -14.69 24.04 15.09
CA LEU A 273 -14.31 23.87 13.69
C LEU A 273 -12.80 24.01 13.50
N MET A 274 -12.15 24.97 14.16
CA MET A 274 -10.69 25.12 14.05
C MET A 274 -9.92 23.98 14.71
N GLN A 275 -10.44 23.38 15.78
CA GLN A 275 -9.90 22.14 16.34
C GLN A 275 -10.02 20.99 15.33
N SER A 276 -11.14 20.89 14.62
CA SER A 276 -11.34 19.89 13.55
C SER A 276 -10.33 20.06 12.42
N VAL A 277 -10.07 21.31 12.00
CA VAL A 277 -9.02 21.64 11.02
C VAL A 277 -7.65 21.19 11.53
N MET A 278 -7.31 21.54 12.77
CA MET A 278 -6.02 21.18 13.37
C MET A 278 -5.83 19.66 13.43
N GLN A 279 -6.85 18.90 13.84
CA GLN A 279 -6.77 17.44 13.89
C GLN A 279 -6.59 16.81 12.50
N GLY A 280 -7.27 17.33 11.48
CA GLY A 280 -7.07 16.89 10.09
C GLY A 280 -5.63 17.12 9.60
N LEU A 281 -5.04 18.27 9.94
CA LEU A 281 -3.64 18.56 9.62
C LEU A 281 -2.65 17.71 10.43
N GLN A 282 -2.90 17.52 11.73
CA GLN A 282 -2.08 16.67 12.61
C GLN A 282 -2.04 15.23 12.13
N PHE A 283 -3.15 14.70 11.62
CA PHE A 283 -3.16 13.39 10.98
C PHE A 283 -2.19 13.31 9.80
N GLY A 284 -2.18 14.34 8.93
CA GLY A 284 -1.24 14.40 7.80
C GLY A 284 0.23 14.42 8.25
N ILE A 285 0.54 15.15 9.32
CA ILE A 285 1.88 15.16 9.95
C ILE A 285 2.21 13.77 10.53
N ALA A 286 1.27 13.14 11.24
CA ALA A 286 1.45 11.82 11.84
C ALA A 286 1.81 10.78 10.79
N VAL A 287 1.08 10.74 9.67
CA VAL A 287 1.40 9.88 8.52
C VAL A 287 2.78 10.21 7.94
N ALA A 288 3.14 11.49 7.82
CA ALA A 288 4.47 11.88 7.33
C ALA A 288 5.61 11.38 8.23
N VAL A 289 5.43 11.43 9.55
CA VAL A 289 6.39 10.88 10.53
C VAL A 289 6.53 9.36 10.36
N ILE A 290 5.42 8.63 10.22
CA ILE A 290 5.46 7.18 9.96
C ILE A 290 6.19 6.89 8.65
N LEU A 291 5.85 7.61 7.57
CA LEU A 291 6.48 7.42 6.26
C LEU A 291 7.97 7.72 6.30
N PHE A 292 8.41 8.72 7.07
CA PHE A 292 9.83 9.01 7.27
C PHE A 292 10.54 7.86 8.00
N GLY A 293 9.93 7.32 9.06
CA GLY A 293 10.42 6.13 9.75
C GLY A 293 10.53 4.92 8.83
N VAL A 294 9.44 4.60 8.12
CA VAL A 294 9.38 3.52 7.12
C VAL A 294 10.47 3.67 6.06
N ARG A 295 10.61 4.86 5.44
CA ARG A 295 11.63 5.11 4.41
C ARG A 295 13.05 4.95 4.96
N THR A 296 13.27 5.33 6.22
CA THR A 296 14.57 5.16 6.87
C THR A 296 14.92 3.68 7.04
N ILE A 297 13.98 2.85 7.51
CA ILE A 297 14.19 1.39 7.60
C ILE A 297 14.43 0.78 6.21
N LEU A 298 13.59 1.14 5.24
CA LEU A 298 13.69 0.60 3.88
C LEU A 298 14.98 0.99 3.17
N GLY A 299 15.50 2.20 3.42
CA GLY A 299 16.76 2.66 2.84
C GLY A 299 17.93 1.73 3.14
N GLU A 300 17.88 1.02 4.27
CA GLU A 300 18.90 0.07 4.68
C GLU A 300 18.51 -1.39 4.34
N LEU A 301 17.23 -1.76 4.49
CA LEU A 301 16.74 -3.12 4.22
C LEU A 301 16.64 -3.47 2.73
N VAL A 302 16.16 -2.55 1.88
CA VAL A 302 15.91 -2.85 0.46
C VAL A 302 17.22 -3.15 -0.29
N PRO A 303 18.31 -2.36 -0.16
CA PRO A 303 19.58 -2.69 -0.80
C PRO A 303 20.16 -4.04 -0.31
N ALA A 304 19.98 -4.35 0.98
CA ALA A 304 20.35 -5.64 1.56
C ALA A 304 19.65 -6.79 0.85
N PHE A 305 18.34 -6.68 0.66
CA PHE A 305 17.53 -7.70 -0.01
C PHE A 305 17.78 -7.77 -1.52
N GLN A 306 17.93 -6.64 -2.21
CA GLN A 306 18.23 -6.60 -3.65
C GLN A 306 19.56 -7.29 -3.98
N GLY A 307 20.62 -7.01 -3.20
CA GLY A 307 21.94 -7.61 -3.42
C GLY A 307 21.97 -9.12 -3.22
N ILE A 308 21.14 -9.65 -2.33
CA ILE A 308 20.96 -11.10 -2.15
C ILE A 308 20.16 -11.66 -3.33
N ALA A 309 19.04 -11.03 -3.68
CA ALA A 309 18.14 -11.51 -4.72
C ALA A 309 18.83 -11.66 -6.09
N GLN A 310 19.64 -10.68 -6.49
CA GLN A 310 20.39 -10.73 -7.76
C GLN A 310 21.39 -11.89 -7.85
N LYS A 311 21.94 -12.33 -6.71
CA LYS A 311 22.85 -13.50 -6.66
C LYS A 311 22.10 -14.83 -6.65
N VAL A 312 20.92 -14.86 -6.01
CA VAL A 312 20.17 -16.10 -5.74
C VAL A 312 19.22 -16.46 -6.88
N VAL A 313 18.62 -15.48 -7.57
CA VAL A 313 17.57 -15.69 -8.57
C VAL A 313 18.05 -15.22 -9.95
N PRO A 314 18.51 -16.14 -10.83
CA PRO A 314 18.87 -15.80 -12.21
C PRO A 314 17.66 -15.29 -12.98
N GLY A 315 17.80 -14.16 -13.67
CA GLY A 315 16.70 -13.54 -14.42
C GLY A 315 15.62 -12.91 -13.52
N ALA A 316 15.97 -12.54 -12.29
CA ALA A 316 15.07 -11.86 -11.38
C ALA A 316 14.47 -10.59 -12.01
N LEU A 317 13.14 -10.52 -12.02
CA LEU A 317 12.39 -9.36 -12.43
C LEU A 317 12.04 -8.52 -11.20
N PRO A 318 12.57 -7.29 -11.06
CA PRO A 318 12.26 -6.45 -9.90
C PRO A 318 10.79 -6.03 -9.94
N ALA A 319 10.07 -6.31 -8.85
CA ALA A 319 8.71 -5.86 -8.62
C ALA A 319 8.72 -4.66 -7.66
N LEU A 320 8.32 -3.50 -8.19
CA LEU A 320 8.44 -2.19 -7.53
C LEU A 320 7.06 -1.61 -7.19
N ASP A 321 7.07 -0.64 -6.30
CA ASP A 321 5.90 0.02 -5.77
C ASP A 321 5.00 0.64 -6.86
N ALA A 322 3.70 0.80 -6.57
CA ALA A 322 2.68 1.34 -7.47
C ALA A 322 3.07 2.64 -8.21
N PRO A 323 3.82 3.60 -7.62
CA PRO A 323 4.28 4.79 -8.34
C PRO A 323 5.13 4.50 -9.58
N ILE A 324 5.68 3.29 -9.75
CA ILE A 324 6.43 2.91 -10.95
C ILE A 324 5.60 3.09 -12.23
N VAL A 325 4.27 2.98 -12.15
CA VAL A 325 3.40 3.15 -13.32
C VAL A 325 2.95 4.59 -13.55
N PHE A 326 3.15 5.50 -12.59
CA PHE A 326 2.64 6.88 -12.69
C PHE A 326 3.27 7.72 -13.82
N PRO A 327 4.58 7.60 -14.10
CA PRO A 327 5.19 8.33 -15.21
C PRO A 327 4.61 7.99 -16.59
N TYR A 328 4.00 6.81 -16.75
CA TYR A 328 3.47 6.34 -18.04
C TYR A 328 2.12 6.96 -18.40
N ALA A 329 1.34 7.44 -17.41
CA ALA A 329 0.07 8.12 -17.66
C ALA A 329 -0.32 9.04 -16.48
N GLN A 330 0.26 10.24 -16.43
CA GLN A 330 0.09 11.16 -15.30
C GLN A 330 -1.33 11.74 -15.20
N ASN A 331 -2.02 11.95 -16.33
CA ASN A 331 -3.42 12.40 -16.28
C ASN A 331 -4.30 11.26 -15.77
N ALA A 332 -4.01 10.02 -16.14
CA ALA A 332 -4.72 8.84 -15.64
C ALA A 332 -4.61 8.70 -14.12
N VAL A 333 -3.46 9.04 -13.52
CA VAL A 333 -3.29 9.01 -12.06
C VAL A 333 -4.27 9.96 -11.38
N LEU A 334 -4.37 11.21 -11.84
CA LEU A 334 -5.26 12.20 -11.24
C LEU A 334 -6.74 11.85 -11.45
N ILE A 335 -7.11 11.43 -12.66
CA ILE A 335 -8.49 11.02 -12.98
C ILE A 335 -8.85 9.76 -12.18
N GLY A 336 -7.92 8.82 -12.06
CA GLY A 336 -8.07 7.59 -11.29
C GLY A 336 -8.27 7.88 -9.80
N PHE A 337 -7.45 8.78 -9.25
CA PHE A 337 -7.61 9.25 -7.88
C PHE A 337 -9.02 9.81 -7.62
N ILE A 338 -9.47 10.79 -8.42
CA ILE A 338 -10.79 11.43 -8.26
C ILE A 338 -11.91 10.39 -8.40
N SER A 339 -11.83 9.52 -9.41
CA SER A 339 -12.85 8.51 -9.68
C SER A 339 -12.91 7.44 -8.58
N SER A 340 -11.75 6.99 -8.09
CA SER A 340 -11.63 6.08 -6.96
C SER A 340 -12.19 6.69 -5.69
N PHE A 341 -11.84 7.95 -5.38
CA PHE A 341 -12.36 8.65 -4.20
C PHE A 341 -13.89 8.82 -4.29
N THR A 342 -14.42 9.13 -5.47
CA THR A 342 -15.86 9.19 -5.72
C THR A 342 -16.53 7.82 -5.51
N GLY A 343 -15.90 6.75 -6.00
CA GLY A 343 -16.32 5.38 -5.73
C GLY A 343 -16.34 5.06 -4.24
N GLY A 344 -15.33 5.51 -3.50
CA GLY A 344 -15.27 5.37 -2.04
C GLY A 344 -16.42 6.11 -1.33
N LEU A 345 -16.74 7.34 -1.74
CA LEU A 345 -17.84 8.10 -1.14
C LEU A 345 -19.19 7.42 -1.37
N ILE A 346 -19.41 6.87 -2.57
CA ILE A 346 -20.60 6.08 -2.88
C ILE A 346 -20.59 4.77 -2.07
N GLY A 347 -19.44 4.11 -1.95
CA GLY A 347 -19.27 2.94 -1.09
C GLY A 347 -19.62 3.22 0.37
N LEU A 348 -19.19 4.36 0.91
CA LEU A 348 -19.52 4.81 2.27
C LEU A 348 -21.03 5.04 2.42
N ALA A 349 -21.68 5.68 1.45
CA ALA A 349 -23.13 5.88 1.48
C ALA A 349 -23.89 4.55 1.47
N LEU A 350 -23.43 3.60 0.64
CA LEU A 350 -23.97 2.23 0.59
C LEU A 350 -23.75 1.48 1.91
N LEU A 351 -22.55 1.58 2.49
CA LEU A 351 -22.26 1.00 3.81
C LEU A 351 -23.20 1.60 4.86
N THR A 352 -23.37 2.92 4.87
CA THR A 352 -24.19 3.62 5.87
C THR A 352 -25.66 3.23 5.80
N TRP A 353 -26.26 3.22 4.61
CA TRP A 353 -27.71 3.07 4.47
C TRP A 353 -28.19 1.66 4.16
N ILE A 354 -27.32 0.78 3.64
CA ILE A 354 -27.72 -0.56 3.22
C ILE A 354 -26.95 -1.62 4.01
N PHE A 355 -25.63 -1.62 3.95
CA PHE A 355 -24.87 -2.78 4.40
C PHE A 355 -24.55 -2.79 5.90
N ASN A 356 -24.43 -1.63 6.56
CA ASN A 356 -24.29 -1.55 8.01
C ASN A 356 -25.59 -2.00 8.70
N PRO A 357 -26.79 -1.48 8.35
CA PRO A 357 -28.03 -1.95 8.95
C PRO A 357 -28.33 -3.42 8.65
N ALA A 358 -28.03 -3.90 7.44
CA ALA A 358 -28.36 -5.27 7.03
C ALA A 358 -27.35 -6.33 7.52
N PHE A 359 -26.06 -5.99 7.59
CA PHE A 359 -24.99 -6.97 7.83
C PHE A 359 -24.00 -6.57 8.92
N GLY A 360 -24.15 -5.41 9.55
CA GLY A 360 -23.24 -4.90 10.57
C GLY A 360 -21.82 -4.64 10.02
N LEU A 361 -21.68 -4.22 8.77
CA LEU A 361 -20.38 -3.81 8.23
C LEU A 361 -19.97 -2.43 8.77
N ALA A 362 -18.72 -2.28 9.20
CA ALA A 362 -18.18 -0.99 9.65
C ALA A 362 -18.21 0.04 8.51
N LEU A 363 -18.34 1.33 8.87
CA LEU A 363 -18.36 2.41 7.90
C LEU A 363 -16.90 2.71 7.52
N VAL A 364 -16.56 2.49 6.26
CA VAL A 364 -15.21 2.72 5.75
C VAL A 364 -15.19 4.07 5.05
N LEU A 365 -14.53 5.04 5.68
CA LEU A 365 -14.39 6.38 5.14
C LEU A 365 -13.26 6.41 4.10
N PRO A 366 -13.47 7.06 2.95
CA PRO A 366 -12.47 7.14 1.88
C PRO A 366 -11.15 7.79 2.32
N GLY A 367 -10.11 6.97 2.53
CA GLY A 367 -8.75 7.44 2.82
C GLY A 367 -8.01 7.88 1.56
N LEU A 368 -7.44 9.09 1.55
CA LEU A 368 -6.78 9.60 0.35
C LEU A 368 -5.54 8.83 -0.07
N VAL A 369 -4.76 8.29 0.86
CA VAL A 369 -3.56 7.53 0.51
C VAL A 369 -3.94 6.31 -0.36
N PRO A 370 -4.82 5.38 0.08
CA PRO A 370 -5.30 4.32 -0.78
C PRO A 370 -5.93 4.82 -2.08
N HIS A 371 -6.82 5.83 -2.02
CA HIS A 371 -7.48 6.32 -3.24
C HIS A 371 -6.53 6.99 -4.22
N PHE A 372 -5.46 7.65 -3.76
CA PHE A 372 -4.45 8.28 -4.60
C PHE A 372 -3.49 7.23 -5.17
N PHE A 373 -2.88 6.40 -4.32
CA PHE A 373 -1.88 5.44 -4.77
C PHE A 373 -2.53 4.29 -5.54
N THR A 374 -3.48 3.58 -4.91
CA THR A 374 -4.15 2.45 -5.57
C THR A 374 -5.16 2.92 -6.61
N GLY A 375 -5.91 3.99 -6.36
CA GLY A 375 -6.85 4.52 -7.33
C GLY A 375 -6.17 5.21 -8.52
N GLY A 376 -5.03 5.87 -8.28
CA GLY A 376 -4.19 6.41 -9.35
C GLY A 376 -3.60 5.31 -10.22
N ALA A 377 -3.03 4.26 -9.61
CA ALA A 377 -2.57 3.08 -10.35
C ALA A 377 -3.72 2.39 -11.10
N ALA A 378 -4.88 2.18 -10.47
CA ALA A 378 -6.07 1.66 -11.12
C ALA A 378 -6.48 2.52 -12.34
N GLY A 379 -6.40 3.85 -12.22
CA GLY A 379 -6.60 4.79 -13.34
C GLY A 379 -5.64 4.55 -14.49
N VAL A 380 -4.35 4.35 -14.21
CA VAL A 380 -3.31 4.04 -15.22
C VAL A 380 -3.62 2.70 -15.94
N TYR A 381 -3.94 1.65 -15.19
CA TYR A 381 -4.27 0.32 -15.76
C TYR A 381 -5.56 0.36 -16.58
N GLY A 382 -6.58 1.07 -16.09
CA GLY A 382 -7.82 1.33 -16.82
C GLY A 382 -7.59 2.16 -18.08
N ASN A 383 -6.71 3.15 -18.06
CA ASN A 383 -6.36 3.95 -19.23
C ASN A 383 -5.63 3.12 -20.30
N ALA A 384 -4.67 2.29 -19.89
CA ALA A 384 -3.86 1.48 -20.81
C ALA A 384 -4.69 0.46 -21.63
N THR A 385 -5.83 0.05 -21.09
CA THR A 385 -6.73 -0.94 -21.69
C THR A 385 -8.02 -0.33 -22.24
N GLY A 386 -8.44 0.84 -21.75
CA GLY A 386 -9.76 1.41 -22.04
C GLY A 386 -9.82 2.92 -22.19
N GLY A 387 -8.69 3.62 -22.25
CA GLY A 387 -8.64 5.08 -22.37
C GLY A 387 -9.34 5.80 -21.21
N ARG A 388 -9.89 7.00 -21.47
CA ARG A 388 -10.61 7.82 -20.49
C ARG A 388 -11.73 7.06 -19.78
N ARG A 389 -12.52 6.26 -20.52
CA ARG A 389 -13.62 5.48 -19.94
C ARG A 389 -13.11 4.40 -19.01
N GLY A 390 -12.06 3.69 -19.41
CA GLY A 390 -11.42 2.69 -18.57
C GLY A 390 -10.81 3.28 -17.31
N ALA A 391 -10.13 4.43 -17.42
CA ALA A 391 -9.54 5.14 -16.28
C ALA A 391 -10.60 5.52 -15.24
N VAL A 392 -11.73 6.09 -15.68
CA VAL A 392 -12.82 6.53 -14.79
C VAL A 392 -13.54 5.34 -14.16
N VAL A 393 -14.09 4.43 -14.97
CA VAL A 393 -14.92 3.33 -14.45
C VAL A 393 -14.06 2.31 -13.70
N GLY A 394 -12.86 2.00 -14.20
CA GLY A 394 -11.95 1.07 -13.55
C GLY A 394 -11.49 1.56 -12.18
N ALA A 395 -11.07 2.82 -12.07
CA ALA A 395 -10.67 3.39 -10.79
C ALA A 395 -11.86 3.58 -9.84
N PHE A 396 -13.05 3.90 -10.36
CA PHE A 396 -14.29 3.93 -9.56
C PHE A 396 -14.58 2.58 -8.89
N LEU A 397 -14.47 1.48 -9.65
CA LEU A 397 -14.65 0.12 -9.11
C LEU A 397 -13.54 -0.25 -8.11
N ASN A 398 -12.29 0.18 -8.36
CA ASN A 398 -11.24 0.07 -7.35
C ASN A 398 -11.63 0.81 -6.06
N GLY A 399 -12.18 2.02 -6.18
CA GLY A 399 -12.71 2.80 -5.05
C GLY A 399 -13.73 2.04 -4.22
N LEU A 400 -14.69 1.37 -4.87
CA LEU A 400 -15.64 0.50 -4.19
C LEU A 400 -14.96 -0.71 -3.53
N LEU A 401 -14.03 -1.36 -4.22
CA LEU A 401 -13.29 -2.52 -3.66
C LEU A 401 -12.55 -2.15 -2.38
N ILE A 402 -11.82 -1.04 -2.38
CA ILE A 402 -11.07 -0.56 -1.21
C ILE A 402 -11.95 0.08 -0.14
N THR A 403 -13.27 0.13 -0.34
CA THR A 403 -14.26 0.47 0.69
C THR A 403 -14.87 -0.80 1.29
N PHE A 404 -15.29 -1.77 0.48
CA PHE A 404 -15.95 -2.98 0.96
C PHE A 404 -14.98 -4.03 1.51
N LEU A 405 -13.80 -4.21 0.91
CA LEU A 405 -12.85 -5.22 1.36
C LEU A 405 -12.31 -4.93 2.78
N PRO A 406 -11.96 -3.69 3.15
CA PRO A 406 -11.61 -3.38 4.55
C PRO A 406 -12.78 -3.59 5.52
N ALA A 407 -14.01 -3.26 5.11
CA ALA A 407 -15.20 -3.50 5.95
C ALA A 407 -15.40 -4.99 6.26
N LEU A 408 -15.12 -5.86 5.29
CA LEU A 408 -15.13 -7.31 5.47
C LEU A 408 -13.95 -7.80 6.30
N LEU A 409 -12.77 -7.22 6.10
CA LEU A 409 -11.56 -7.55 6.84
C LEU A 409 -11.73 -7.28 8.35
N LEU A 410 -12.35 -6.17 8.72
CA LEU A 410 -12.56 -5.80 10.14
C LEU A 410 -13.31 -6.89 10.94
N LYS A 411 -14.18 -7.68 10.29
CA LYS A 411 -14.88 -8.81 10.93
C LYS A 411 -13.98 -9.96 11.36
N VAL A 412 -12.70 -9.95 10.98
CA VAL A 412 -11.72 -10.99 11.33
C VAL A 412 -10.48 -10.44 12.05
N LEU A 413 -10.42 -9.13 12.33
CA LEU A 413 -9.28 -8.49 13.00
C LEU A 413 -9.40 -8.45 14.54
N CYS A 414 -10.49 -8.93 15.13
CA CYS A 414 -10.72 -8.96 16.60
C CYS A 414 -10.44 -7.61 17.26
N ALA A 415 -9.53 -7.52 18.24
CA ALA A 415 -9.20 -6.27 18.96
C ALA A 415 -8.65 -5.16 18.05
N PHE A 416 -8.09 -5.51 16.88
CA PHE A 416 -7.70 -4.52 15.86
C PHE A 416 -8.87 -4.06 14.99
N GLY A 417 -10.00 -4.77 15.07
CA GLY A 417 -11.27 -4.37 14.46
C GLY A 417 -11.93 -3.18 15.13
N ASP A 418 -11.62 -2.92 16.41
CA ASP A 418 -12.16 -1.79 17.18
C ASP A 418 -11.37 -0.49 16.97
N GLN A 419 -10.22 -0.58 16.28
CA GLN A 419 -9.40 0.59 15.96
C GLN A 419 -10.11 1.49 14.95
N ASN A 420 -9.90 2.81 15.05
CA ASN A 420 -10.46 3.79 14.11
C ASN A 420 -9.75 3.81 12.73
N THR A 421 -8.83 2.86 12.50
CA THR A 421 -8.08 2.69 11.24
C THR A 421 -7.92 1.23 10.87
N THR A 422 -7.64 0.96 9.60
CA THR A 422 -7.47 -0.40 9.07
C THR A 422 -6.62 -0.42 7.79
N PHE A 423 -6.40 -1.60 7.22
CA PHE A 423 -5.71 -1.77 5.95
C PHE A 423 -6.59 -1.31 4.78
N GLY A 424 -6.04 -0.52 3.86
CA GLY A 424 -6.76 0.15 2.78
C GLY A 424 -6.59 -0.44 1.40
N ASP A 425 -5.64 -1.34 1.17
CA ASP A 425 -5.44 -1.90 -0.16
C ASP A 425 -6.25 -3.17 -0.38
N ALA A 426 -6.63 -3.40 -1.64
CA ALA A 426 -7.50 -4.52 -2.01
C ALA A 426 -6.95 -5.88 -1.55
N ASP A 427 -5.64 -6.13 -1.70
CA ASP A 427 -5.08 -7.46 -1.40
C ASP A 427 -4.93 -7.72 0.09
N PHE A 428 -4.80 -6.68 0.92
CA PHE A 428 -4.95 -6.83 2.37
C PHE A 428 -6.37 -7.26 2.73
N GLY A 429 -7.36 -6.60 2.12
CA GLY A 429 -8.76 -6.84 2.42
C GLY A 429 -9.23 -8.25 2.04
N TRP A 430 -9.08 -8.68 0.78
CA TRP A 430 -9.58 -10.00 0.37
C TRP A 430 -8.78 -11.15 0.98
N PHE A 431 -7.44 -11.06 0.99
CA PHE A 431 -6.62 -12.17 1.49
C PHE A 431 -6.72 -12.28 3.00
N GLY A 432 -6.66 -11.15 3.72
CA GLY A 432 -6.84 -11.12 5.17
C GLY A 432 -8.23 -11.64 5.58
N ALA A 433 -9.29 -11.25 4.87
CA ALA A 433 -10.64 -11.77 5.14
C ALA A 433 -10.74 -13.29 4.90
N LEU A 434 -10.12 -13.82 3.84
CA LEU A 434 -10.10 -15.27 3.58
C LEU A 434 -9.35 -16.03 4.68
N ILE A 435 -8.13 -15.61 5.00
CA ILE A 435 -7.31 -16.27 6.04
C ILE A 435 -7.98 -16.17 7.40
N GLY A 436 -8.53 -15.01 7.76
CA GLY A 436 -9.19 -14.82 9.04
C GLY A 436 -10.48 -15.62 9.20
N ASN A 437 -11.27 -15.75 8.13
CA ASN A 437 -12.45 -16.63 8.16
C ASN A 437 -12.05 -18.11 8.19
N ALA A 438 -11.01 -18.53 7.46
CA ALA A 438 -10.47 -19.89 7.55
C ALA A 438 -9.96 -20.20 8.97
N GLY A 439 -9.41 -19.21 9.66
CA GLY A 439 -8.98 -19.32 11.05
C GLY A 439 -10.11 -19.69 12.03
N LYS A 440 -11.36 -19.30 11.74
CA LYS A 440 -12.54 -19.60 12.57
C LYS A 440 -12.85 -21.09 12.68
N ALA A 441 -12.38 -21.92 11.74
CA ALA A 441 -12.50 -23.37 11.83
C ALA A 441 -11.70 -23.97 13.01
N GLY A 442 -10.79 -23.20 13.63
CA GLY A 442 -10.05 -23.61 14.81
C GLY A 442 -9.07 -24.75 14.57
N GLY A 443 -8.22 -25.03 15.57
CA GLY A 443 -7.37 -26.23 15.61
C GLY A 443 -6.53 -26.49 14.33
N ALA A 444 -6.16 -27.74 14.08
CA ALA A 444 -5.38 -28.09 12.90
C ALA A 444 -6.15 -27.84 11.58
N ALA A 445 -7.48 -28.01 11.58
CA ALA A 445 -8.33 -27.83 10.40
C ALA A 445 -8.22 -26.42 9.80
N GLY A 446 -8.30 -25.38 10.63
CA GLY A 446 -8.13 -24.00 10.17
C GLY A 446 -6.76 -23.74 9.53
N LEU A 447 -5.68 -24.31 10.07
CA LEU A 447 -4.34 -24.18 9.48
C LEU A 447 -4.24 -24.87 8.12
N VAL A 448 -4.83 -26.06 7.98
CA VAL A 448 -4.86 -26.78 6.71
C VAL A 448 -5.60 -25.96 5.65
N ILE A 449 -6.77 -25.39 5.98
CA ILE A 449 -7.52 -24.54 5.05
C ILE A 449 -6.68 -23.32 4.64
N ILE A 450 -6.05 -22.65 5.60
CA ILE A 450 -5.18 -21.49 5.35
C ILE A 450 -4.04 -21.84 4.39
N VAL A 451 -3.36 -22.97 4.60
CA VAL A 451 -2.28 -23.44 3.72
C VAL A 451 -2.83 -23.77 2.33
N LEU A 452 -3.97 -24.45 2.23
CA LEU A 452 -4.60 -24.76 0.94
C LEU A 452 -4.99 -23.50 0.17
N LEU A 453 -5.48 -22.46 0.84
CA LEU A 453 -5.75 -21.16 0.22
C LEU A 453 -4.46 -20.53 -0.33
N GLY A 454 -3.37 -20.55 0.43
CA GLY A 454 -2.06 -20.10 -0.05
C GLY A 454 -1.59 -20.89 -1.27
N LEU A 455 -1.68 -22.22 -1.23
CA LEU A 455 -1.31 -23.08 -2.36
C LEU A 455 -2.19 -22.85 -3.59
N ALA A 456 -3.48 -22.56 -3.41
CA ALA A 456 -4.38 -22.20 -4.51
C ALA A 456 -3.95 -20.87 -5.17
N VAL A 457 -3.56 -19.87 -4.38
CA VAL A 457 -3.01 -18.61 -4.91
C VAL A 457 -1.70 -18.86 -5.67
N LEU A 458 -0.79 -19.67 -5.12
CA LEU A 458 0.47 -20.03 -5.79
C LEU A 458 0.22 -20.78 -7.11
N GLY A 459 -0.65 -21.79 -7.09
CA GLY A 459 -1.01 -22.57 -8.27
C GLY A 459 -1.67 -21.71 -9.35
N GLY A 460 -2.57 -20.81 -8.95
CA GLY A 460 -3.17 -19.82 -9.85
C GLY A 460 -2.13 -18.90 -10.48
N ALA A 461 -1.17 -18.40 -9.70
CA ALA A 461 -0.10 -17.55 -10.21
C ALA A 461 0.80 -18.29 -11.22
N ILE A 462 1.18 -19.54 -10.93
CA ILE A 462 1.95 -20.37 -11.86
C ILE A 462 1.17 -20.63 -13.16
N LEU A 463 -0.14 -20.86 -13.06
CA LEU A 463 -1.00 -21.07 -14.23
C LEU A 463 -1.07 -19.80 -15.08
N VAL A 464 -1.31 -18.64 -14.47
CA VAL A 464 -1.34 -17.34 -15.16
C VAL A 464 0.02 -17.03 -15.80
N GLN A 465 1.12 -17.28 -15.10
CA GLN A 465 2.46 -17.13 -15.65
C GLN A 465 2.61 -17.93 -16.96
N LYS A 466 2.35 -19.24 -16.90
CA LYS A 466 2.56 -20.13 -18.05
C LYS A 466 1.57 -19.91 -19.20
N ARG A 467 0.32 -19.56 -18.90
CA ARG A 467 -0.78 -19.54 -19.88
C ARG A 467 -1.12 -18.16 -20.40
N VAL A 468 -0.69 -17.10 -19.72
CA VAL A 468 -1.07 -15.72 -20.04
C VAL A 468 0.19 -14.88 -20.25
N VAL A 469 1.12 -14.90 -19.29
CA VAL A 469 2.34 -14.09 -19.36
C VAL A 469 3.31 -14.61 -20.42
N ASP A 470 3.69 -15.89 -20.32
CA ASP A 470 4.69 -16.51 -21.20
C ASP A 470 4.18 -16.63 -22.65
N THR A 471 2.86 -16.69 -22.84
CA THR A 471 2.22 -16.68 -24.16
C THR A 471 2.09 -15.29 -24.77
N GLY A 472 2.46 -14.23 -24.05
CA GLY A 472 2.43 -12.85 -24.53
C GLY A 472 1.03 -12.25 -24.69
N TRP A 473 0.07 -12.64 -23.85
CA TRP A 473 -1.28 -12.08 -23.93
C TRP A 473 -1.28 -10.57 -23.61
N ASP A 474 -1.81 -9.76 -24.54
CA ASP A 474 -1.98 -8.33 -24.36
C ASP A 474 -3.44 -7.97 -24.01
N PRO A 475 -3.72 -7.45 -22.79
CA PRO A 475 -5.06 -7.02 -22.42
C PRO A 475 -5.61 -5.85 -23.27
N GLY A 476 -4.76 -5.01 -23.85
CA GLY A 476 -5.15 -3.84 -24.64
C GLY A 476 -5.42 -4.09 -26.13
N ALA A 477 -5.01 -5.24 -26.67
CA ALA A 477 -5.02 -5.52 -28.11
C ALA A 477 -6.38 -5.32 -28.79
N ALA A 478 -7.48 -5.72 -28.12
CA ALA A 478 -8.83 -5.57 -28.67
C ALA A 478 -9.25 -4.10 -28.85
N ARG A 479 -8.79 -3.21 -27.97
CA ARG A 479 -9.02 -1.77 -28.11
C ARG A 479 -8.19 -1.20 -29.26
N ASP A 480 -6.92 -1.59 -29.37
CA ASP A 480 -6.04 -1.09 -30.42
C ASP A 480 -6.55 -1.45 -31.81
N ALA A 481 -7.11 -2.65 -31.98
CA ALA A 481 -7.76 -3.06 -33.22
C ALA A 481 -8.96 -2.18 -33.63
N LEU A 482 -9.60 -1.50 -32.66
CA LEU A 482 -10.74 -0.61 -32.90
C LEU A 482 -10.35 0.85 -33.12
N MET A 483 -9.12 1.23 -32.78
CA MET A 483 -8.61 2.58 -32.98
C MET A 483 -8.28 2.79 -34.46
N PRO A 484 -8.45 4.03 -34.99
CA PRO A 484 -7.94 4.35 -36.30
C PRO A 484 -6.45 3.99 -36.32
N ARG A 485 -6.00 3.19 -37.29
CA ARG A 485 -4.57 3.12 -37.58
C ARG A 485 -4.18 4.54 -37.93
N GLU A 486 -3.33 5.17 -37.13
CA GLU A 486 -2.60 6.32 -37.63
C GLU A 486 -2.00 5.85 -38.96
N SER A 487 -2.29 6.58 -40.03
CA SER A 487 -1.55 6.38 -41.27
C SER A 487 -0.09 6.41 -40.86
N VAL A 488 0.58 5.28 -40.96
CA VAL A 488 2.02 5.22 -40.89
C VAL A 488 2.44 6.30 -41.87
N ALA A 489 2.92 7.44 -41.35
CA ALA A 489 3.59 8.40 -42.20
C ALA A 489 4.64 7.55 -42.89
N THR A 490 4.52 7.45 -44.21
CA THR A 490 5.51 6.82 -45.08
C THR A 490 6.86 7.23 -44.51
N PRO A 491 7.79 6.29 -44.21
CA PRO A 491 9.11 6.70 -43.78
C PRO A 491 9.58 7.67 -44.84
N ALA A 492 9.70 8.95 -44.48
CA ALA A 492 10.36 9.91 -45.33
C ALA A 492 11.70 9.26 -45.64
N GLU A 493 11.99 9.10 -46.94
CA GLU A 493 13.30 8.64 -47.40
C GLU A 493 14.35 9.29 -46.51
N ALA A 494 15.30 8.49 -46.05
CA ALA A 494 16.40 8.93 -45.22
C ALA A 494 17.23 9.98 -45.98
N GLY A 495 16.74 11.21 -46.00
CA GLY A 495 17.46 12.41 -46.34
C GLY A 495 18.35 12.70 -45.14
N THR A 496 19.62 12.37 -45.28
CA THR A 496 20.70 12.82 -44.39
C THR A 496 20.60 14.32 -44.17
N THR A 497 19.99 14.73 -43.06
CA THR A 497 20.09 16.07 -42.53
C THR A 497 20.47 15.95 -41.06
N THR A 498 21.77 15.96 -40.82
CA THR A 498 22.35 16.27 -39.52
C THR A 498 21.93 17.69 -39.14
N ALA A 499 20.79 17.84 -38.48
CA ALA A 499 20.49 19.07 -37.75
C ALA A 499 21.41 19.14 -36.54
N ALA A 500 22.60 19.72 -36.73
CA ALA A 500 23.47 20.11 -35.65
C ALA A 500 22.73 21.15 -34.80
N TYR A 501 22.31 20.77 -33.60
CA TYR A 501 21.89 21.75 -32.61
C TYR A 501 23.06 22.71 -32.36
N ALA A 502 22.84 24.01 -32.53
CA ALA A 502 23.83 25.02 -32.16
C ALA A 502 24.14 24.87 -30.67
N LYS A 503 25.40 24.56 -30.34
CA LYS A 503 25.86 24.50 -28.96
C LYS A 503 25.69 25.88 -28.33
N ILE A 504 24.93 25.94 -27.24
CA ILE A 504 24.84 27.15 -26.41
C ILE A 504 26.25 27.42 -25.87
N PRO A 505 26.85 28.60 -26.13
CA PRO A 505 28.18 28.91 -25.62
C PRO A 505 28.14 28.96 -24.08
N PRO A 506 29.17 28.44 -23.40
CA PRO A 506 29.25 28.51 -21.95
C PRO A 506 29.31 29.99 -21.49
N PRO A 507 28.78 30.31 -20.29
CA PRO A 507 28.87 31.66 -19.73
C PRO A 507 30.31 32.14 -19.63
N ALA A 508 30.53 33.45 -19.80
CA ALA A 508 31.86 34.04 -19.66
C ALA A 508 32.43 33.75 -18.26
N GLY A 509 33.57 33.04 -18.21
CA GLY A 509 34.24 32.65 -16.96
C GLY A 509 34.01 31.19 -16.52
N ALA A 510 33.29 30.37 -17.29
CA ALA A 510 33.12 28.95 -16.96
C ALA A 510 34.45 28.17 -17.10
N PRO A 511 34.85 27.37 -16.11
CA PRO A 511 36.04 26.52 -16.19
C PRO A 511 35.88 25.41 -17.24
N ALA A 512 36.98 25.04 -17.90
CA ALA A 512 36.99 24.03 -18.95
C ALA A 512 36.60 22.65 -18.39
N PRO A 513 35.75 21.87 -19.09
CA PRO A 513 35.38 20.53 -18.65
C PRO A 513 36.60 19.59 -18.70
N PRO A 514 36.72 18.64 -17.75
CA PRO A 514 37.82 17.68 -17.75
C PRO A 514 37.77 16.75 -18.99
N PRO A 515 38.92 16.24 -19.45
CA PRO A 515 38.98 15.35 -20.61
C PRO A 515 38.17 14.07 -20.35
N ALA A 516 37.45 13.62 -21.38
CA ALA A 516 36.60 12.44 -21.31
C ALA A 516 37.44 11.18 -21.00
N ALA A 517 36.97 10.39 -20.04
CA ALA A 517 37.53 9.08 -19.67
C ALA A 517 36.96 7.96 -20.53
#